data_AF-A0A6M0C7C3-F1
#
_entry.id   AF-A0A6M0C7C3-F1
#
_cell.length_a   1.000
_cell.length_b   1.000
_cell.length_c   1.000
_cell.angle_alpha   90.00
_cell.angle_beta   90.00
_cell.angle_gamma   90.00
#
_symmetry.space_group_name_H-M   'P 1'
#
loop_
_entity.id
_entity.type
_entity.pdbx_description
1 polymer ?
#
loop_
_entity_poly.entity_id
_entity_poly.type
_entity_poly.pdbx_seq_one_letter_code
_entity_poly.pdbx_strand_id
1 'polypeptide(L)'
;LLRERRLNLSHFVGQHKDDKVVYGKDAFSDLHFMDKLMPAKSESQWDDIKGFLGEFAEENGNGNGNGKVHSNGNGKVATEEKEETKPDVPVVIDTRRSDDVAVDIPRPTPPFWGTKLLQPEDMPFEELFWYLDLQALMAGQWQFRKPQGQPREEYNEFLAEKVYPILETWKSRVVNEKLLYPQAIYGYFPCQAEGNTLFIYDSDEMNKTGKATTVVNSFEFPRQKSGRRLCIADFFAPKDSGIIDVFPMHAVTVGEIATEFAQKLFAADQYTDYLYFHGMAVQTAEAMAEWLHARIRRELGFGAGDADNIKEILKQRYQGSRYSFGYPACPNMQDQFKQLDLLQVDRIDMYMDESEQLYPEQSTTAIITYHPVAKYFSA
;
A
#
# COMPACT_ATOMS: atom_id res chain seq x y z
N LEU A 1 -23.41 21.63 5.14
CA LEU A 1 -23.89 20.64 6.14
C LEU A 1 -24.57 19.42 5.49
N LEU A 2 -24.13 19.02 4.30
CA LEU A 2 -24.43 17.73 3.68
C LEU A 2 -23.08 17.02 3.55
N ARG A 3 -22.80 16.14 4.51
CA ARG A 3 -21.63 15.26 4.52
C ARG A 3 -21.69 14.33 3.31
N GLU A 4 -20.53 14.15 2.71
CA GLU A 4 -20.23 13.15 1.69
C GLU A 4 -20.91 11.81 1.99
N ARG A 5 -21.80 11.38 1.10
CA ARG A 5 -22.10 9.97 0.89
C ARG A 5 -21.21 9.50 -0.25
N ARG A 6 -19.93 9.26 0.04
CA ARG A 6 -19.22 8.16 -0.64
C ARG A 6 -20.08 6.93 -0.36
N LEU A 7 -20.66 6.33 -1.40
CA LEU A 7 -21.22 4.98 -1.32
C LEU A 7 -20.04 4.00 -1.17
N ASN A 8 -19.39 4.04 0.00
CA ASN A 8 -18.74 2.88 0.56
C ASN A 8 -19.89 1.96 0.96
N LEU A 9 -20.11 0.88 0.20
CA LEU A 9 -21.01 -0.21 0.55
C LEU A 9 -20.48 -1.08 1.72
N SER A 10 -19.62 -0.50 2.56
CA SER A 10 -19.09 -1.09 3.79
C SER A 10 -19.44 -0.22 5.00
N HIS A 11 -20.72 0.08 5.20
CA HIS A 11 -21.22 0.45 6.52
C HIS A 11 -22.52 -0.30 6.82
N PHE A 12 -22.40 -1.29 7.72
CA PHE A 12 -23.43 -1.81 8.62
C PHE A 12 -24.88 -1.66 8.13
N VAL A 13 -25.33 -2.65 7.37
CA VAL A 13 -26.72 -3.09 7.51
C VAL A 13 -26.77 -3.83 8.85
N GLY A 14 -27.64 -3.39 9.76
CA GLY A 14 -27.89 -4.14 11.00
C GLY A 14 -28.11 -5.61 10.63
N GLN A 15 -27.41 -6.51 11.32
CA GLN A 15 -27.56 -7.95 11.11
C GLN A 15 -29.02 -8.34 11.38
N HIS A 16 -29.88 -8.27 10.37
CA HIS A 16 -30.92 -9.26 10.22
C HIS A 16 -30.20 -10.52 9.76
N LYS A 17 -30.27 -11.54 10.61
CA LYS A 17 -29.45 -12.76 10.56
C LYS A 17 -29.65 -13.60 9.29
N ASP A 18 -30.55 -13.17 8.40
CA ASP A 18 -31.08 -13.94 7.29
C ASP A 18 -30.85 -13.28 5.91
N ASP A 19 -30.35 -12.04 5.80
CA ASP A 19 -30.21 -11.39 4.49
C ASP A 19 -28.90 -11.74 3.75
N LYS A 20 -28.98 -11.98 2.44
CA LYS A 20 -27.86 -12.28 1.55
C LYS A 20 -27.05 -11.03 1.25
N VAL A 21 -25.77 -11.05 1.63
CA VAL A 21 -24.81 -10.00 1.29
C VAL A 21 -24.20 -10.26 -0.09
N VAL A 22 -24.20 -9.25 -0.96
CA VAL A 22 -23.62 -9.30 -2.31
C VAL A 22 -22.47 -8.32 -2.39
N TYR A 23 -21.32 -8.78 -2.91
CA TYR A 23 -20.13 -7.96 -3.11
C TYR A 23 -19.92 -7.72 -4.60
N GLY A 24 -19.93 -6.46 -5.02
CA GLY A 24 -19.46 -6.04 -6.33
C GLY A 24 -17.94 -6.08 -6.43
N LYS A 25 -17.44 -6.38 -7.62
CA LYS A 25 -16.00 -6.31 -7.91
C LYS A 25 -15.57 -4.90 -8.31
N ASP A 26 -16.47 -4.16 -8.96
CA ASP A 26 -16.30 -2.79 -9.44
C ASP A 26 -17.67 -2.12 -9.65
N ALA A 27 -17.68 -0.80 -9.83
CA ALA A 27 -18.91 -0.02 -9.99
C ALA A 27 -19.78 -0.46 -11.19
N PHE A 28 -19.18 -1.00 -12.25
CA PHE A 28 -19.95 -1.53 -13.37
C PHE A 28 -20.63 -2.85 -13.00
N SER A 29 -19.95 -3.74 -12.28
CA SER A 29 -20.56 -4.97 -11.78
C SER A 29 -21.71 -4.69 -10.83
N ASP A 30 -21.60 -3.65 -9.99
CA ASP A 30 -22.68 -3.18 -9.11
C ASP A 30 -23.85 -2.64 -9.92
N LEU A 31 -23.59 -1.82 -10.94
CA LEU A 31 -24.63 -1.28 -11.80
C LEU A 31 -25.37 -2.38 -12.56
N HIS A 32 -24.65 -3.33 -13.17
CA HIS A 32 -25.26 -4.48 -13.84
C HIS A 32 -26.09 -5.34 -12.88
N PHE A 33 -25.63 -5.50 -11.63
CA PHE A 33 -26.40 -6.18 -10.61
C PHE A 33 -27.68 -5.40 -10.26
N MET A 34 -27.59 -4.08 -10.07
CA MET A 34 -28.74 -3.22 -9.78
C MET A 34 -29.75 -3.20 -10.93
N ASP A 35 -29.29 -3.12 -12.18
CA ASP A 35 -30.12 -3.16 -13.39
C ASP A 35 -30.93 -4.44 -13.49
N LYS A 36 -30.41 -5.56 -12.97
CA LYS A 36 -31.14 -6.82 -12.84
C LYS A 36 -32.02 -6.88 -11.60
N LEU A 37 -31.50 -6.39 -10.47
CA LEU A 37 -32.18 -6.44 -9.17
C LEU A 37 -33.47 -5.63 -9.16
N MET A 38 -33.46 -4.43 -9.76
CA MET A 38 -34.59 -3.51 -9.71
C MET A 38 -35.84 -4.09 -10.40
N PRO A 39 -35.76 -4.62 -11.64
CA PRO A 39 -36.87 -5.36 -12.25
C PRO A 39 -37.28 -6.59 -11.45
N ALA A 40 -36.33 -7.42 -11.01
CA ALA A 40 -36.62 -8.64 -10.26
C ALA A 40 -37.37 -8.35 -8.94
N LYS A 41 -37.02 -7.29 -8.22
CA LYS A 41 -37.76 -6.85 -7.03
C LYS A 41 -39.17 -6.38 -7.38
N SER A 42 -39.34 -5.66 -8.47
CA SER A 42 -40.67 -5.19 -8.91
C SER A 42 -41.61 -6.34 -9.28
N GLU A 43 -41.05 -7.46 -9.77
CA GLU A 43 -41.81 -8.65 -10.16
C GLU A 43 -41.90 -9.71 -9.05
N SER A 44 -41.44 -9.38 -7.83
CA SER A 44 -41.34 -10.33 -6.71
C SER A 44 -40.51 -11.59 -7.04
N GLN A 45 -39.56 -11.44 -7.97
CA GLN A 45 -38.58 -12.45 -8.40
C GLN A 45 -37.22 -12.26 -7.71
N TRP A 46 -37.20 -11.61 -6.55
CA TRP A 46 -36.04 -11.51 -5.67
C TRP A 46 -36.44 -11.93 -4.27
N ASP A 47 -35.64 -12.81 -3.67
CA ASP A 47 -35.75 -13.24 -2.28
C ASP A 47 -34.46 -12.86 -1.57
N ASP A 48 -34.58 -12.19 -0.42
CA ASP A 48 -33.42 -11.65 0.29
C ASP A 48 -32.48 -12.76 0.81
N ILE A 49 -32.91 -14.02 0.89
CA ILE A 49 -32.10 -15.17 1.29
C ILE A 49 -31.56 -15.91 0.06
N LYS A 50 -32.43 -16.18 -0.93
CA LYS A 50 -32.14 -17.06 -2.08
C LYS A 50 -31.54 -16.29 -3.26
N GLY A 51 -31.83 -15.01 -3.38
CA GLY A 51 -31.46 -14.14 -4.50
C GLY A 51 -32.50 -14.14 -5.61
N PHE A 52 -32.06 -14.08 -6.87
CA PHE A 52 -32.95 -14.09 -8.04
C PHE A 52 -33.77 -15.39 -8.13
N LEU A 53 -35.06 -15.26 -8.43
CA LEU A 53 -36.03 -16.34 -8.62
C LEU A 53 -36.56 -16.36 -10.06
N GLY A 54 -37.23 -17.46 -10.43
CA GLY A 54 -37.89 -17.63 -11.73
C GLY A 54 -36.98 -17.36 -12.92
N GLU A 55 -37.47 -16.59 -13.90
CA GLU A 55 -36.75 -16.32 -15.16
C GLU A 55 -35.42 -15.56 -14.93
N PHE A 56 -35.32 -14.75 -13.88
CA PHE A 56 -34.09 -14.04 -13.49
C PHE A 56 -33.02 -14.97 -12.90
N ALA A 57 -33.40 -16.15 -12.42
CA ALA A 57 -32.44 -17.16 -11.95
C ALA A 57 -31.74 -17.86 -13.13
N GLU A 58 -32.44 -18.06 -14.25
CA GLU A 58 -31.94 -18.77 -15.43
C GLU A 58 -31.00 -17.90 -16.28
N GLU A 59 -31.23 -16.58 -16.37
CA GLU A 59 -30.33 -15.66 -17.08
C GLU A 59 -28.94 -15.52 -16.45
N ASN A 60 -28.80 -15.80 -15.15
CA ASN A 60 -27.48 -15.85 -14.49
C ASN A 60 -26.68 -17.10 -14.86
N GLY A 61 -27.29 -18.10 -15.51
CA GLY A 61 -26.63 -19.32 -15.95
C GLY A 61 -25.90 -19.23 -17.29
N ASN A 62 -26.15 -18.20 -18.11
CA ASN A 62 -25.68 -18.15 -19.51
C ASN A 62 -25.02 -16.83 -19.95
N GLY A 63 -24.66 -15.95 -19.02
CA GLY A 63 -23.89 -14.73 -19.31
C GLY A 63 -22.38 -14.94 -19.14
N ASN A 64 -21.60 -14.75 -20.20
CA ASN A 64 -20.14 -14.86 -20.23
C ASN A 64 -19.46 -13.67 -19.50
N GLY A 65 -19.75 -13.50 -18.20
CA GLY A 65 -19.19 -12.47 -17.32
C GLY A 65 -18.56 -13.12 -16.08
N ASN A 66 -17.25 -12.90 -15.89
CA ASN A 66 -16.45 -13.44 -14.78
C ASN A 66 -16.82 -12.85 -13.40
N GLY A 67 -18.05 -13.10 -12.93
CA GLY A 67 -18.49 -12.89 -11.56
C GLY A 67 -18.66 -14.22 -10.85
N LYS A 68 -17.61 -14.70 -10.15
CA LYS A 68 -17.76 -15.86 -9.26
C LYS A 68 -18.59 -15.43 -8.05
N VAL A 69 -19.86 -15.82 -8.04
CA VAL A 69 -20.72 -15.79 -6.85
C VAL A 69 -20.27 -16.91 -5.93
N HIS A 70 -19.76 -16.58 -4.74
CA HIS A 70 -19.55 -17.55 -3.67
C HIS A 70 -20.82 -17.64 -2.82
N SER A 71 -21.64 -18.67 -3.07
CA SER A 71 -22.70 -19.09 -2.18
C SER A 71 -22.15 -20.14 -1.21
N ASN A 72 -21.77 -19.74 0.00
CA ASN A 72 -21.62 -20.68 1.11
C ASN A 72 -22.98 -20.90 1.75
N GLY A 73 -23.73 -21.86 1.20
CA GLY A 73 -25.00 -22.31 1.72
C GLY A 73 -25.23 -23.76 1.30
N ASN A 74 -24.54 -24.70 1.96
CA ASN A 74 -24.84 -26.11 1.83
C ASN A 74 -25.23 -26.65 3.21
N GLY A 75 -26.54 -26.60 3.48
CA GLY A 75 -27.17 -27.41 4.50
C GLY A 75 -27.15 -28.87 4.07
N LYS A 76 -26.06 -29.58 4.38
CA LYS A 76 -26.16 -30.99 4.75
C LYS A 76 -26.31 -31.00 6.26
N VAL A 77 -27.38 -31.65 6.74
CA VAL A 77 -27.52 -32.03 8.14
C VAL A 77 -26.37 -33.00 8.43
N ALA A 78 -25.24 -32.44 8.85
CA ALA A 78 -24.20 -33.16 9.54
C ALA A 78 -24.69 -33.25 10.98
N THR A 79 -24.86 -34.49 11.46
CA THR A 79 -24.81 -34.80 12.88
C THR A 79 -23.70 -33.98 13.52
N GLU A 80 -24.05 -33.21 14.55
CA GLU A 80 -23.12 -32.49 15.42
C GLU A 80 -22.18 -33.52 16.07
N GLU A 81 -21.13 -33.92 15.35
CA GLU A 81 -19.87 -34.21 16.00
C GLU A 81 -19.39 -32.86 16.50
N LYS A 82 -19.53 -32.65 17.81
CA LYS A 82 -18.77 -31.64 18.54
C LYS A 82 -17.34 -31.76 18.07
N GLU A 83 -16.88 -30.81 17.26
CA GLU A 83 -15.47 -30.56 17.11
C GLU A 83 -14.97 -30.27 18.52
N GLU A 84 -14.34 -31.27 19.13
CA GLU A 84 -13.59 -31.11 20.35
C GLU A 84 -12.70 -29.89 20.13
N THR A 85 -12.93 -28.85 20.93
CA THR A 85 -11.99 -27.76 21.12
C THR A 85 -10.64 -28.40 21.37
N LYS A 86 -9.81 -28.46 20.34
CA LYS A 86 -8.43 -28.89 20.49
C LYS A 86 -7.87 -28.00 21.59
N PRO A 87 -7.25 -28.58 22.63
CA PRO A 87 -6.64 -27.78 23.69
C PRO A 87 -5.76 -26.73 23.02
N ASP A 88 -5.77 -25.52 23.58
CA ASP A 88 -4.96 -24.37 23.16
C ASP A 88 -3.48 -24.77 23.20
N VAL A 89 -3.02 -25.45 22.14
CA VAL A 89 -1.64 -25.86 22.00
C VAL A 89 -0.90 -24.57 21.76
N PRO A 90 0.04 -24.15 22.63
CA PRO A 90 0.79 -22.92 22.41
C PRO A 90 1.38 -22.99 21.01
N VAL A 91 0.97 -22.05 20.15
CA VAL A 91 1.52 -21.93 18.81
C VAL A 91 3.00 -21.68 18.98
N VAL A 92 3.83 -22.68 18.64
CA VAL A 92 5.28 -22.54 18.73
C VAL A 92 5.68 -21.50 17.69
N ILE A 93 6.02 -20.29 18.17
CA ILE A 93 6.48 -19.22 17.30
C ILE A 93 7.86 -19.59 16.80
N ASP A 94 7.97 -19.75 15.49
CA ASP A 94 9.23 -20.05 14.84
C ASP A 94 10.13 -18.80 14.82
N THR A 95 11.17 -18.80 15.65
CA THR A 95 12.15 -17.72 15.79
C THR A 95 13.49 -18.03 15.15
N ARG A 96 13.65 -19.21 14.54
CA ARG A 96 14.91 -19.57 13.88
C ARG A 96 15.06 -18.74 12.60
N ARG A 97 16.12 -17.93 12.53
CA ARG A 97 16.50 -17.14 11.34
C ARG A 97 16.52 -18.00 10.07
N SER A 98 16.20 -17.37 8.94
CA SER A 98 16.29 -17.98 7.62
C SER A 98 17.74 -18.28 7.25
N ASP A 99 18.01 -19.50 6.77
CA ASP A 99 19.34 -19.88 6.29
C ASP A 99 19.70 -19.15 4.96
N ASP A 100 18.71 -18.58 4.25
CA ASP A 100 18.93 -17.82 3.02
C ASP A 100 19.30 -16.34 3.26
N VAL A 101 19.39 -15.92 4.53
CA VAL A 101 19.69 -14.53 4.90
C VAL A 101 21.02 -14.49 5.63
N ALA A 102 22.07 -14.10 4.90
CA ALA A 102 23.42 -13.99 5.43
C ALA A 102 23.52 -12.89 6.50
N VAL A 103 24.15 -13.21 7.63
CA VAL A 103 24.40 -12.22 8.69
C VAL A 103 25.56 -11.29 8.34
N ASP A 104 26.61 -11.86 7.73
CA ASP A 104 27.84 -11.17 7.38
C ASP A 104 27.73 -10.59 5.97
N ILE A 105 27.30 -9.33 5.90
CA ILE A 105 27.23 -8.53 4.69
C ILE A 105 27.94 -7.19 4.93
N PRO A 106 28.43 -6.50 3.88
CA PRO A 106 28.86 -5.12 4.00
C PRO A 106 27.72 -4.24 4.54
N ARG A 107 27.96 -3.55 5.66
CA ARG A 107 26.97 -2.67 6.30
C ARG A 107 27.32 -1.21 6.05
N PRO A 108 26.35 -0.39 5.62
CA PRO A 108 26.60 1.01 5.37
C PRO A 108 26.76 1.77 6.68
N THR A 109 27.45 2.91 6.61
CA THR A 109 27.33 3.97 7.61
C THR A 109 26.36 5.00 7.04
N PRO A 110 25.26 5.34 7.73
CA PRO A 110 24.33 6.33 7.21
C PRO A 110 24.96 7.73 7.28
N PRO A 111 24.52 8.67 6.42
CA PRO A 111 25.06 10.04 6.45
C PRO A 111 24.70 10.80 7.74
N PHE A 112 23.67 10.35 8.48
CA PHE A 112 23.25 10.88 9.77
C PHE A 112 22.42 9.82 10.52
N TRP A 113 22.25 9.99 11.84
CA TRP A 113 21.27 9.25 12.63
C TRP A 113 20.10 10.14 13.03
N GLY A 114 18.91 9.56 13.17
CA GLY A 114 17.67 10.27 13.44
C GLY A 114 16.97 10.64 12.14
N THR A 115 16.23 11.75 12.14
CA THR A 115 15.31 12.11 11.05
C THR A 115 15.71 13.40 10.34
N LYS A 116 15.36 13.50 9.07
CA LYS A 116 15.48 14.70 8.24
C LYS A 116 14.15 14.97 7.53
N LEU A 117 13.73 16.23 7.60
CA LEU A 117 12.58 16.78 6.88
C LEU A 117 13.03 17.35 5.54
N LEU A 118 12.29 17.03 4.48
CA LEU A 118 12.42 17.59 3.14
C LEU A 118 11.16 18.40 2.84
N GLN A 119 11.35 19.64 2.40
CA GLN A 119 10.30 20.56 1.99
C GLN A 119 10.12 20.53 0.47
N PRO A 120 9.09 21.17 -0.11
CA PRO A 120 8.88 21.16 -1.56
C PRO A 120 10.09 21.60 -2.38
N GLU A 121 10.90 22.53 -1.86
CA GLU A 121 12.11 23.01 -2.52
C GLU A 121 13.21 21.94 -2.66
N ASP A 122 13.18 20.91 -1.80
CA ASP A 122 14.10 19.77 -1.84
C ASP A 122 13.65 18.67 -2.81
N MET A 123 12.45 18.79 -3.39
CA MET A 123 11.79 17.76 -4.19
C MET A 123 11.25 18.32 -5.51
N PRO A 124 12.13 18.55 -6.51
CA PRO A 124 11.72 19.04 -7.81
C PRO A 124 10.72 18.08 -8.49
N PHE A 125 9.58 18.61 -8.95
CA PHE A 125 8.55 17.80 -9.62
C PHE A 125 9.06 17.04 -10.85
N GLU A 126 10.06 17.57 -11.57
CA GLU A 126 10.67 16.85 -12.69
C GLU A 126 11.28 15.52 -12.25
N GLU A 127 11.98 15.51 -11.12
CA GLU A 127 12.55 14.29 -10.55
C GLU A 127 11.44 13.36 -10.04
N LEU A 128 10.43 13.90 -9.35
CA LEU A 128 9.30 13.10 -8.87
C LEU A 128 8.53 12.45 -10.02
N PHE A 129 8.25 13.20 -11.09
CA PHE A 129 7.49 12.71 -12.23
C PHE A 129 8.24 11.65 -13.04
N TRP A 130 9.57 11.61 -12.97
CA TRP A 130 10.35 10.50 -13.55
C TRP A 130 10.01 9.16 -12.89
N TYR A 131 9.62 9.16 -11.61
CA TYR A 131 9.26 7.97 -10.85
C TYR A 131 7.79 7.56 -10.95
N LEU A 132 6.97 8.24 -11.77
CA LEU A 132 5.56 7.88 -11.95
C LEU A 132 5.42 6.48 -12.58
N ASP A 133 4.61 5.62 -11.95
CA ASP A 133 4.11 4.41 -12.61
C ASP A 133 2.96 4.78 -13.55
N LEU A 134 3.33 5.06 -14.81
CA LEU A 134 2.35 5.41 -15.85
C LEU A 134 1.36 4.28 -16.13
N GLN A 135 1.73 3.01 -15.90
CA GLN A 135 0.80 1.91 -16.08
C GLN A 135 -0.28 1.93 -14.99
N ALA A 136 0.12 2.12 -13.73
CA ALA A 136 -0.80 2.26 -12.60
C ALA A 136 -1.67 3.51 -12.73
N LEU A 137 -1.10 4.64 -13.15
CA LEU A 137 -1.85 5.87 -13.43
C LEU A 137 -2.92 5.66 -14.51
N MET A 138 -2.51 5.20 -15.70
CA MET A 138 -3.39 5.16 -16.86
C MET A 138 -4.44 4.05 -16.75
N ALA A 139 -4.02 2.82 -16.47
CA ALA A 139 -4.92 1.68 -16.43
C ALA A 139 -5.64 1.54 -15.08
N GLY A 140 -4.95 1.89 -13.99
CA GLY A 140 -5.44 1.72 -12.62
C GLY A 140 -6.27 2.88 -12.13
N GLN A 141 -5.79 4.13 -12.25
CA GLN A 141 -6.50 5.31 -11.77
C GLN A 141 -7.45 5.87 -12.83
N TRP A 142 -6.95 6.19 -14.03
CA TRP A 142 -7.70 6.85 -15.09
C TRP A 142 -8.57 5.90 -15.94
N GLN A 143 -8.50 4.59 -15.68
CA GLN A 143 -9.26 3.55 -16.38
C GLN A 143 -9.05 3.46 -17.91
N PHE A 144 -7.98 4.06 -18.44
CA PHE A 144 -7.52 3.80 -19.81
C PHE A 144 -6.88 2.41 -19.86
N ARG A 145 -7.71 1.36 -19.85
CA ARG A 145 -7.26 -0.03 -19.93
C ARG A 145 -7.26 -0.51 -21.36
N LYS A 146 -6.32 -1.39 -21.71
CA LYS A 146 -6.33 -2.08 -23.00
C LYS A 146 -7.52 -3.05 -23.07
N PRO A 147 -8.47 -2.88 -23.99
CA PRO A 147 -9.53 -3.85 -24.20
C PRO A 147 -9.00 -5.24 -24.56
N GLN A 148 -9.80 -6.26 -24.25
CA GLN A 148 -9.51 -7.63 -24.65
C GLN A 148 -9.62 -7.74 -26.18
N GLY A 149 -8.63 -8.39 -26.82
CA GLY A 149 -8.58 -8.52 -28.29
C GLY A 149 -7.97 -7.34 -29.04
N GLN A 150 -7.84 -6.15 -28.44
CA GLN A 150 -7.16 -5.02 -29.10
C GLN A 150 -5.66 -5.30 -29.25
N PRO A 151 -5.07 -5.12 -30.45
CA PRO A 151 -3.63 -5.15 -30.67
C PRO A 151 -2.88 -4.20 -29.75
N ARG A 152 -1.67 -4.57 -29.35
CA ARG A 152 -0.84 -3.73 -28.46
C ARG A 152 -0.40 -2.43 -29.14
N GLU A 153 -0.16 -2.46 -30.45
CA GLU A 153 0.25 -1.31 -31.25
C GLU A 153 -0.85 -0.24 -31.28
N GLU A 154 -2.07 -0.62 -31.63
CA GLU A 154 -3.24 0.28 -31.64
C GLU A 154 -3.50 0.91 -30.25
N TYR A 155 -3.36 0.13 -29.18
CA TYR A 155 -3.46 0.67 -27.82
C TYR A 155 -2.37 1.68 -27.50
N ASN A 156 -1.14 1.44 -27.95
CA ASN A 156 -0.03 2.37 -27.75
C ASN A 156 -0.23 3.67 -28.55
N GLU A 157 -0.77 3.59 -29.76
CA GLU A 157 -1.15 4.75 -30.57
C GLU A 157 -2.24 5.58 -29.87
N PHE A 158 -3.28 4.92 -29.33
CA PHE A 158 -4.30 5.58 -28.51
C PHE A 158 -3.69 6.30 -27.29
N LEU A 159 -2.79 5.64 -26.55
CA LEU A 159 -2.09 6.28 -25.43
C LEU A 159 -1.30 7.51 -25.89
N ALA A 160 -0.60 7.41 -27.02
CA ALA A 160 0.21 8.49 -27.57
C ALA A 160 -0.62 9.71 -28.00
N GLU A 161 -1.73 9.48 -28.69
CA GLU A 161 -2.55 10.55 -29.24
C GLU A 161 -3.49 11.20 -28.21
N LYS A 162 -3.95 10.44 -27.21
CA LYS A 162 -5.01 10.90 -26.29
C LYS A 162 -4.54 11.01 -24.86
N VAL A 163 -3.83 10.02 -24.33
CA VAL A 163 -3.57 9.93 -22.89
C VAL A 163 -2.32 10.70 -22.47
N TYR A 164 -1.22 10.63 -23.23
CA TYR A 164 -0.02 11.42 -22.92
C TYR A 164 -0.26 12.94 -22.97
N PRO A 165 -1.04 13.50 -23.92
CA PRO A 165 -1.38 14.93 -23.87
C PRO A 165 -2.15 15.34 -22.61
N ILE A 166 -3.05 14.48 -22.10
CA ILE A 166 -3.75 14.70 -20.83
C ILE A 166 -2.74 14.70 -19.67
N LEU A 167 -1.80 13.75 -19.66
CA LEU A 167 -0.73 13.68 -18.66
C LEU A 167 0.13 14.94 -18.63
N GLU A 168 0.62 15.40 -19.77
CA GLU A 168 1.47 16.60 -19.82
C GLU A 168 0.69 17.86 -19.43
N THR A 169 -0.60 17.92 -19.77
CA THR A 169 -1.48 18.99 -19.29
C THR A 169 -1.58 18.97 -17.76
N TRP A 170 -1.84 17.82 -17.15
CA TRP A 170 -1.97 17.72 -15.70
C TRP A 170 -0.65 17.93 -14.96
N LYS A 171 0.48 17.44 -15.45
CA LYS A 171 1.80 17.76 -14.90
C LYS A 171 2.02 19.27 -14.88
N SER A 172 1.73 19.93 -16.00
CA SER A 172 1.87 21.39 -16.12
C SER A 172 0.95 22.13 -15.16
N ARG A 173 -0.32 21.71 -15.04
CA ARG A 173 -1.28 22.31 -14.10
C ARG A 173 -0.84 22.14 -12.65
N VAL A 174 -0.43 20.93 -12.25
CA VAL A 174 0.06 20.62 -10.90
C VAL A 174 1.18 21.57 -10.50
N VAL A 175 2.15 21.79 -11.38
CA VAL A 175 3.29 22.68 -11.11
C VAL A 175 2.88 24.15 -11.13
N ASN A 176 2.20 24.62 -12.18
CA ASN A 176 1.90 26.04 -12.38
C ASN A 176 0.87 26.57 -11.39
N GLU A 177 -0.15 25.77 -11.08
CA GLU A 177 -1.22 26.12 -10.16
C GLU A 177 -0.90 25.72 -8.70
N LYS A 178 0.26 25.10 -8.45
CA LYS A 178 0.72 24.62 -7.13
C LYS A 178 -0.32 23.72 -6.45
N LEU A 179 -0.81 22.71 -7.17
CA LEU A 179 -1.91 21.86 -6.72
C LEU A 179 -1.47 20.78 -5.74
N LEU A 180 -0.17 20.59 -5.55
CA LEU A 180 0.43 19.66 -4.59
C LEU A 180 1.47 20.41 -3.76
N TYR A 181 1.64 19.98 -2.50
CA TYR A 181 2.63 20.47 -1.56
C TYR A 181 3.45 19.29 -1.02
N PRO A 182 4.42 18.77 -1.79
CA PRO A 182 5.15 17.57 -1.43
C PRO A 182 6.02 17.79 -0.19
N GLN A 183 5.85 16.95 0.82
CA GLN A 183 6.70 16.90 2.02
C GLN A 183 7.13 15.46 2.30
N ALA A 184 8.32 15.31 2.87
CA ALA A 184 8.82 13.99 3.23
C ALA A 184 9.67 14.05 4.48
N ILE A 185 9.57 13.00 5.29
CA ILE A 185 10.50 12.75 6.38
C ILE A 185 11.11 11.38 6.16
N TYR A 186 12.42 11.30 6.30
CA TYR A 186 13.14 10.03 6.34
C TYR A 186 14.19 10.04 7.42
N GLY A 187 14.61 8.85 7.83
CA GLY A 187 15.62 8.73 8.88
C GLY A 187 16.34 7.41 8.87
N TYR A 188 17.40 7.36 9.64
CA TYR A 188 18.24 6.19 9.86
C TYR A 188 18.32 5.95 11.36
N PHE A 189 17.99 4.74 11.79
CA PHE A 189 17.89 4.40 13.19
C PHE A 189 18.82 3.22 13.52
N PRO A 190 19.60 3.29 14.60
CA PRO A 190 20.42 2.17 15.03
C PRO A 190 19.53 0.99 15.44
N CYS A 191 19.80 -0.21 14.94
CA CYS A 191 18.95 -1.37 15.21
C CYS A 191 19.72 -2.68 15.36
N GLN A 192 19.08 -3.66 16.00
CA GLN A 192 19.53 -5.06 16.03
C GLN A 192 18.32 -6.01 16.15
N ALA A 193 18.43 -7.20 15.59
CA ALA A 193 17.39 -8.22 15.62
C ALA A 193 17.61 -9.27 16.72
N GLU A 194 16.53 -9.80 17.26
CA GLU A 194 16.54 -10.98 18.14
C GLU A 194 15.26 -11.78 17.88
N GLY A 195 15.42 -13.03 17.41
CA GLY A 195 14.30 -13.81 16.89
C GLY A 195 13.60 -13.08 15.73
N ASN A 196 12.31 -12.82 15.89
CA ASN A 196 11.47 -12.13 14.92
C ASN A 196 11.29 -10.63 15.23
N THR A 197 11.97 -10.13 16.26
CA THR A 197 11.85 -8.73 16.71
C THR A 197 13.05 -7.91 16.27
N LEU A 198 12.79 -6.72 15.73
CA LEU A 198 13.80 -5.70 15.46
C LEU A 198 13.73 -4.63 16.55
N PHE A 199 14.81 -4.46 17.30
CA PHE A 199 14.96 -3.45 18.34
C PHE A 199 15.55 -2.19 17.74
N ILE A 200 14.95 -1.05 18.06
CA ILE A 200 15.38 0.27 17.61
C ILE A 200 15.98 1.01 18.82
N TYR A 201 17.20 1.49 18.66
CA TYR A 201 17.92 2.21 19.69
C TYR A 201 17.82 3.72 19.51
N ASP A 202 18.11 4.45 20.59
CA ASP A 202 18.12 5.91 20.60
C ASP A 202 19.20 6.47 19.65
N SER A 203 18.76 7.18 18.61
CA SER A 203 19.64 7.86 17.65
C SER A 203 20.43 9.00 18.28
N ASP A 204 19.92 9.66 19.32
CA ASP A 204 20.63 10.72 20.03
C ASP A 204 21.79 10.16 20.87
N GLU A 205 21.58 9.01 21.52
CA GLU A 205 22.64 8.29 22.21
C GLU A 205 23.75 7.91 21.22
N MET A 206 23.36 7.37 20.06
CA MET A 206 24.28 7.00 18.99
C MET A 206 25.09 8.20 18.49
N ASN A 207 24.44 9.34 18.24
CA ASN A 207 25.10 10.58 17.82
C ASN A 207 26.08 11.12 18.89
N LYS A 208 25.73 11.05 20.18
CA LYS A 208 26.53 11.63 21.28
C LYS A 208 27.69 10.74 21.71
N THR A 209 27.51 9.42 21.67
CA THR A 209 28.42 8.46 22.31
C THR A 209 29.04 7.45 21.35
N GLY A 210 28.50 7.32 20.14
CA GLY A 210 28.85 6.25 19.20
C GLY A 210 28.39 4.86 19.65
N LYS A 211 27.51 4.78 20.67
CA LYS A 211 26.96 3.55 21.21
C LYS A 211 25.44 3.59 21.12
N ALA A 212 24.84 2.42 20.95
CA ALA A 212 23.40 2.20 20.93
C ALA A 212 23.05 1.18 22.02
N THR A 213 22.56 1.66 23.18
CA THR A 213 22.24 0.78 24.32
C THR A 213 20.81 0.94 24.79
N THR A 214 20.23 2.13 24.62
CA THR A 214 18.87 2.46 25.03
C THR A 214 17.91 2.07 23.92
N VAL A 215 17.10 1.03 24.15
CA VAL A 215 15.99 0.68 23.24
C VAL A 215 14.87 1.70 23.42
N VAL A 216 14.44 2.32 22.32
CA VAL A 216 13.31 3.28 22.31
C VAL A 216 12.05 2.66 21.73
N ASN A 217 12.18 1.65 20.86
CA ASN A 217 11.03 0.96 20.26
C ASN A 217 11.41 -0.44 19.73
N SER A 218 10.40 -1.22 19.33
CA SER A 218 10.60 -2.49 18.67
C SER A 218 9.44 -2.89 17.75
N PHE A 219 9.78 -3.58 16.66
CA PHE A 219 8.84 -4.16 15.70
C PHE A 219 8.93 -5.67 15.70
N GLU A 220 7.80 -6.36 15.81
CA GLU A 220 7.74 -7.82 15.66
C GLU A 220 7.23 -8.16 14.27
N PHE A 221 8.02 -8.91 13.49
CA PHE A 221 7.68 -9.25 12.12
C PHE A 221 7.33 -10.73 11.99
N PRO A 222 6.24 -11.09 11.29
CA PRO A 222 5.92 -12.49 11.10
C PRO A 222 6.95 -13.18 10.20
N ARG A 223 7.12 -14.48 10.42
CA ARG A 223 8.02 -15.34 9.63
C ARG A 223 7.22 -16.18 8.66
N GLN A 224 7.72 -16.34 7.43
CA GLN A 224 7.12 -17.24 6.45
C GLN A 224 6.98 -18.65 7.01
N LYS A 225 5.76 -19.19 7.00
CA LYS A 225 5.48 -20.55 7.49
C LYS A 225 6.20 -21.66 6.71
N SER A 226 6.60 -21.40 5.47
CA SER A 226 7.24 -22.38 4.58
C SER A 226 8.28 -21.72 3.65
N GLY A 227 8.91 -22.55 2.82
CA GLY A 227 9.91 -22.09 1.85
C GLY A 227 11.15 -21.52 2.52
N ARG A 228 11.51 -20.30 2.14
CA ARG A 228 12.72 -19.60 2.62
C ARG A 228 12.64 -19.16 4.08
N ARG A 229 11.46 -19.25 4.72
CA ARG A 229 11.25 -18.86 6.13
C ARG A 229 11.69 -17.41 6.41
N LEU A 230 11.48 -16.49 5.45
CA LEU A 230 11.90 -15.09 5.58
C LEU A 230 11.14 -14.37 6.70
N CYS A 231 11.82 -13.43 7.36
CA CYS A 231 11.28 -12.48 8.32
C CYS A 231 12.02 -11.17 8.11
N ILE A 232 11.35 -10.02 8.19
CA ILE A 232 12.01 -8.71 7.97
C ILE A 232 13.14 -8.48 8.98
N ALA A 233 12.98 -8.93 10.23
CA ALA A 233 14.02 -8.83 11.26
C ALA A 233 15.34 -9.53 10.84
N ASP A 234 15.26 -10.60 10.05
CA ASP A 234 16.44 -11.34 9.60
C ASP A 234 17.32 -10.52 8.65
N PHE A 235 16.78 -9.48 8.00
CA PHE A 235 17.59 -8.62 7.11
C PHE A 235 18.55 -7.71 7.88
N PHE A 236 18.47 -7.68 9.21
CA PHE A 236 19.31 -6.88 10.08
C PHE A 236 20.22 -7.73 10.97
N ALA A 237 21.30 -7.12 11.48
CA ALA A 237 22.29 -7.77 12.33
C ALA A 237 21.64 -8.31 13.61
N PRO A 238 21.89 -9.57 14.00
CA PRO A 238 21.40 -10.09 15.26
C PRO A 238 22.16 -9.45 16.44
N LYS A 239 21.52 -9.31 17.59
CA LYS A 239 22.14 -8.75 18.80
C LYS A 239 23.43 -9.47 19.23
N ASP A 240 23.46 -10.80 19.09
CA ASP A 240 24.61 -11.63 19.46
C ASP A 240 25.84 -11.42 18.55
N SER A 241 25.68 -10.83 17.36
CA SER A 241 26.80 -10.44 16.50
C SER A 241 27.60 -9.25 17.06
N GLY A 242 27.01 -8.47 17.98
CA GLY A 242 27.59 -7.23 18.50
C GLY A 242 27.62 -6.08 17.48
N ILE A 243 27.08 -6.27 16.28
CA ILE A 243 27.05 -5.27 15.21
C ILE A 243 25.79 -4.42 15.35
N ILE A 244 25.94 -3.10 15.44
CA ILE A 244 24.81 -2.17 15.34
C ILE A 244 24.52 -1.91 13.87
N ASP A 245 23.27 -2.14 13.48
CA ASP A 245 22.81 -2.04 12.11
C ASP A 245 22.04 -0.73 11.86
N VAL A 246 21.69 -0.45 10.61
CA VAL A 246 20.96 0.73 10.14
C VAL A 246 19.56 0.33 9.71
N PHE A 247 18.54 0.92 10.32
CA PHE A 247 17.15 0.79 9.92
C PHE A 247 16.63 2.09 9.30
N PRO A 248 16.54 2.19 7.97
CA PRO A 248 15.94 3.36 7.33
C PRO A 248 14.42 3.28 7.31
N MET A 249 13.77 4.42 7.50
CA MET A 249 12.32 4.58 7.37
C MET A 249 12.00 5.88 6.66
N HIS A 250 10.82 5.96 6.03
CA HIS A 250 10.32 7.20 5.47
C HIS A 250 8.79 7.32 5.53
N ALA A 251 8.33 8.57 5.46
CA ALA A 251 6.95 8.99 5.31
C ALA A 251 6.92 10.12 4.28
N VAL A 252 5.99 10.05 3.32
CA VAL A 252 5.82 11.06 2.26
C VAL A 252 4.35 11.45 2.16
N THR A 253 4.10 12.71 1.79
CA THR A 253 2.76 13.21 1.48
C THR A 253 2.85 14.22 0.34
N VAL A 254 1.83 14.26 -0.53
CA VAL A 254 1.67 15.36 -1.50
C VAL A 254 0.91 16.56 -0.91
N GLY A 255 0.60 16.51 0.39
CA GLY A 255 -0.03 17.59 1.15
C GLY A 255 -1.56 17.63 1.03
N GLU A 256 -2.21 18.16 2.07
CA GLU A 256 -3.67 18.28 2.19
C GLU A 256 -4.31 19.09 1.05
N ILE A 257 -3.55 20.00 0.44
CA ILE A 257 -3.98 20.79 -0.71
C ILE A 257 -4.51 19.91 -1.86
N ALA A 258 -3.98 18.69 -2.00
CA ALA A 258 -4.47 17.74 -2.99
C ALA A 258 -5.91 17.32 -2.69
N THR A 259 -6.20 16.94 -1.45
CA THR A 259 -7.54 16.53 -1.01
C THR A 259 -8.53 17.69 -1.17
N GLU A 260 -8.15 18.90 -0.75
CA GLU A 260 -9.00 20.10 -0.92
C GLU A 260 -9.32 20.40 -2.39
N PHE A 261 -8.32 20.30 -3.29
CA PHE A 261 -8.53 20.59 -4.70
C PHE A 261 -9.38 19.52 -5.37
N ALA A 262 -9.17 18.24 -5.05
CA ALA A 262 -10.02 17.15 -5.50
C ALA A 262 -11.49 17.37 -5.07
N GLN A 263 -11.73 17.74 -3.81
CA GLN A 263 -13.08 18.06 -3.32
C GLN A 263 -13.71 19.24 -4.07
N LYS A 264 -12.94 20.28 -4.41
CA LYS A 264 -13.42 21.42 -5.22
C LYS A 264 -13.87 20.97 -6.62
N LEU A 265 -13.07 20.13 -7.30
CA LEU A 265 -13.43 19.59 -8.61
C LEU A 265 -14.71 18.75 -8.53
N PHE A 266 -14.83 17.91 -7.50
CA PHE A 266 -16.01 17.07 -7.28
C PHE A 266 -17.27 17.92 -7.01
N ALA A 267 -17.17 18.92 -6.13
CA ALA A 267 -18.29 19.82 -5.81
C ALA A 267 -18.72 20.71 -6.98
N ALA A 268 -17.84 20.92 -7.96
CA ALA A 268 -18.12 21.66 -9.18
C ALA A 268 -18.61 20.78 -10.34
N ASP A 269 -18.97 19.51 -10.08
CA ASP A 269 -19.38 18.52 -11.09
C ASP A 269 -18.32 18.24 -12.17
N GLN A 270 -17.04 18.54 -11.90
CA GLN A 270 -15.92 18.33 -12.82
C GLN A 270 -15.33 16.91 -12.66
N TYR A 271 -16.17 15.88 -12.80
CA TYR A 271 -15.81 14.49 -12.46
C TYR A 271 -14.61 13.93 -13.24
N THR A 272 -14.46 14.29 -14.52
CA THR A 272 -13.30 13.88 -15.33
C THR A 272 -12.01 14.49 -14.82
N ASP A 273 -12.02 15.79 -14.50
CA ASP A 273 -10.86 16.47 -13.96
C ASP A 273 -10.53 15.96 -12.56
N TYR A 274 -11.55 15.71 -11.73
CA TYR A 274 -11.41 15.06 -10.43
C TYR A 274 -10.69 13.71 -10.56
N LEU A 275 -11.14 12.84 -11.46
CA LEU A 275 -10.54 11.53 -11.68
C LEU A 275 -9.07 11.67 -12.08
N TYR A 276 -8.77 12.57 -13.01
CA TYR A 276 -7.41 12.75 -13.49
C TYR A 276 -6.49 13.31 -12.41
N PHE A 277 -6.93 14.35 -11.72
CA PHE A 277 -6.17 14.98 -10.65
C PHE A 277 -5.95 14.04 -9.47
N HIS A 278 -6.99 13.35 -9.01
CA HIS A 278 -6.88 12.39 -7.91
C HIS A 278 -5.88 11.28 -8.25
N GLY A 279 -5.96 10.73 -9.47
CA GLY A 279 -4.99 9.75 -9.95
C GLY A 279 -3.55 10.30 -9.96
N MET A 280 -3.36 11.56 -10.38
CA MET A 280 -2.06 12.23 -10.33
C MET A 280 -1.55 12.38 -8.89
N ALA A 281 -2.39 12.82 -7.96
CA ALA A 281 -1.99 13.01 -6.56
C ALA A 281 -1.55 11.69 -5.92
N VAL A 282 -2.35 10.62 -6.09
CA VAL A 282 -2.02 9.26 -5.59
C VAL A 282 -0.70 8.76 -6.19
N GLN A 283 -0.54 8.84 -7.50
CA GLN A 283 0.66 8.33 -8.15
C GLN A 283 1.89 9.20 -7.89
N THR A 284 1.72 10.49 -7.61
CA THR A 284 2.83 11.35 -7.18
C THR A 284 3.30 11.00 -5.78
N ALA A 285 2.41 10.65 -4.85
CA ALA A 285 2.80 10.15 -3.52
C ALA A 285 3.62 8.85 -3.62
N GLU A 286 3.21 7.91 -4.48
CA GLU A 286 3.98 6.68 -4.76
C GLU A 286 5.32 6.98 -5.43
N ALA A 287 5.35 7.93 -6.37
CA ALA A 287 6.58 8.35 -7.03
C ALA A 287 7.55 9.03 -6.05
N MET A 288 7.05 9.82 -5.08
CA MET A 288 7.85 10.38 -3.99
C MET A 288 8.45 9.28 -3.12
N ALA A 289 7.69 8.24 -2.81
CA ALA A 289 8.19 7.09 -2.07
C ALA A 289 9.33 6.38 -2.80
N GLU A 290 9.20 6.15 -4.11
CA GLU A 290 10.27 5.54 -4.91
C GLU A 290 11.49 6.46 -5.05
N TRP A 291 11.28 7.76 -5.30
CA TRP A 291 12.36 8.76 -5.37
C TRP A 291 13.17 8.80 -4.07
N LEU A 292 12.48 8.82 -2.92
CA LEU A 292 13.11 8.86 -1.61
C LEU A 292 13.80 7.54 -1.26
N HIS A 293 13.21 6.41 -1.65
CA HIS A 293 13.85 5.10 -1.55
C HIS A 293 15.15 5.05 -2.39
N ALA A 294 15.13 5.56 -3.63
CA ALA A 294 16.33 5.66 -4.47
C ALA A 294 17.39 6.59 -3.86
N ARG A 295 16.98 7.70 -3.24
CA ARG A 295 17.88 8.57 -2.46
C ARG A 295 18.51 7.81 -1.30
N ILE A 296 17.73 7.07 -0.52
CA ILE A 296 18.22 6.27 0.61
C ILE A 296 19.21 5.20 0.16
N ARG A 297 18.94 4.50 -0.95
CA ARG A 297 19.88 3.54 -1.54
C ARG A 297 21.20 4.21 -1.93
N ARG A 298 21.15 5.39 -2.55
CA ARG A 298 22.35 6.17 -2.90
C ARG A 298 23.14 6.60 -1.65
N GLU A 299 22.45 7.13 -0.65
CA GLU A 299 23.07 7.57 0.62
C GLU A 299 23.73 6.42 1.40
N LEU A 300 23.19 5.20 1.28
CA LEU A 300 23.77 3.99 1.88
C LEU A 300 24.78 3.26 0.97
N GLY A 301 25.12 3.83 -0.19
CA GLY A 301 26.12 3.26 -1.10
C GLY A 301 25.65 2.11 -1.99
N PHE A 302 24.34 1.85 -2.07
CA PHE A 302 23.75 0.80 -2.91
C PHE A 302 23.15 1.30 -4.23
N GLY A 303 23.15 2.62 -4.45
CA GLY A 303 22.58 3.22 -5.68
C GLY A 303 23.30 2.84 -6.98
N ALA A 304 24.54 2.34 -6.92
CA ALA A 304 25.25 1.86 -8.11
C ALA A 304 24.62 0.59 -8.72
N GLY A 305 23.80 -0.14 -7.96
CA GLY A 305 23.05 -1.30 -8.43
C GLY A 305 21.64 -0.97 -8.96
N ASP A 306 21.26 0.31 -9.01
CA ASP A 306 19.97 0.73 -9.53
C ASP A 306 19.94 0.61 -11.06
N ALA A 307 18.80 0.18 -11.61
CA ALA A 307 18.60 0.18 -13.05
C ALA A 307 18.60 1.60 -13.63
N ASP A 308 19.03 1.73 -14.88
CA ASP A 308 19.11 3.00 -15.62
C ASP A 308 17.77 3.51 -16.17
N ASN A 309 16.70 2.73 -15.97
CA ASN A 309 15.38 3.04 -16.51
C ASN A 309 14.27 2.76 -15.48
N ILE A 310 13.25 3.63 -15.50
CA ILE A 310 12.14 3.58 -14.56
C ILE A 310 11.39 2.24 -14.57
N LYS A 311 11.26 1.60 -15.74
CA LYS A 311 10.52 0.33 -15.87
C LYS A 311 11.14 -0.79 -15.05
N GLU A 312 12.47 -0.89 -15.02
CA GLU A 312 13.15 -1.91 -14.21
C GLU A 312 13.22 -1.49 -12.73
N ILE A 313 13.30 -0.19 -12.42
CA ILE A 313 13.14 0.30 -11.03
C ILE A 313 11.78 -0.12 -10.46
N LEU A 314 10.68 0.13 -11.18
CA LEU A 314 9.33 -0.26 -10.75
C LEU A 314 9.15 -1.78 -10.61
N LYS A 315 9.96 -2.59 -11.31
CA LYS A 315 10.05 -4.04 -11.12
C LYS A 315 10.99 -4.46 -9.99
N GLN A 316 11.44 -3.52 -9.16
CA GLN A 316 12.37 -3.73 -8.06
C GLN A 316 13.72 -4.31 -8.48
N ARG A 317 14.24 -3.92 -9.64
CA ARG A 317 15.61 -4.20 -10.08
C ARG A 317 16.61 -3.24 -9.43
N TYR A 318 16.68 -3.34 -8.11
CA TYR A 318 17.65 -2.69 -7.24
C TYR A 318 17.92 -3.60 -6.04
N GLN A 319 18.97 -3.29 -5.26
CA GLN A 319 19.26 -3.98 -4.02
C GLN A 319 18.32 -3.54 -2.90
N GLY A 320 17.86 -4.49 -2.08
CA GLY A 320 16.96 -4.22 -0.97
C GLY A 320 15.48 -4.16 -1.36
N SER A 321 14.66 -3.75 -0.40
CA SER A 321 13.21 -3.63 -0.56
C SER A 321 12.62 -2.65 0.47
N ARG A 322 11.46 -2.07 0.14
CA ARG A 322 10.67 -1.22 1.05
C ARG A 322 9.38 -1.94 1.41
N TYR A 323 8.99 -1.90 2.67
CA TYR A 323 7.77 -2.55 3.18
C TYR A 323 6.91 -1.54 3.91
N SER A 324 5.60 -1.65 3.77
CA SER A 324 4.63 -0.79 4.45
C SER A 324 3.76 -1.64 5.37
N PHE A 325 3.45 -1.15 6.56
CA PHE A 325 2.55 -1.87 7.47
C PHE A 325 1.18 -2.09 6.80
N GLY A 326 0.56 -3.22 7.11
CA GLY A 326 -0.66 -3.70 6.45
C GLY A 326 -0.42 -4.62 5.25
N TYR A 327 0.81 -4.65 4.72
CA TYR A 327 1.16 -5.57 3.64
C TYR A 327 1.57 -6.96 4.16
N PRO A 328 1.53 -8.01 3.32
CA PRO A 328 1.72 -9.40 3.77
C PRO A 328 3.00 -9.72 4.55
N ALA A 329 4.08 -8.95 4.38
CA ALA A 329 5.34 -9.15 5.11
C ALA A 329 5.35 -8.49 6.51
N CYS A 330 4.51 -7.48 6.73
CA CYS A 330 4.35 -6.74 7.99
C CYS A 330 2.88 -6.31 8.14
N PRO A 331 1.95 -7.27 8.34
CA PRO A 331 0.51 -7.04 8.25
C PRO A 331 -0.08 -6.28 9.44
N ASN A 332 0.69 -6.11 10.52
CA ASN A 332 0.22 -5.43 11.72
C ASN A 332 0.16 -3.90 11.49
N MET A 333 -1.03 -3.37 11.22
CA MET A 333 -1.27 -1.94 11.04
C MET A 333 -0.88 -1.10 12.27
N GLN A 334 -1.02 -1.64 13.48
CA GLN A 334 -0.73 -0.91 14.71
C GLN A 334 0.74 -0.50 14.85
N ASP A 335 1.65 -1.24 14.21
CA ASP A 335 3.07 -0.87 14.20
C ASP A 335 3.33 0.42 13.40
N GLN A 336 2.40 0.85 12.55
CA GLN A 336 2.51 2.12 11.84
C GLN A 336 2.54 3.32 12.79
N PHE A 337 1.77 3.31 13.89
CA PHE A 337 1.84 4.39 14.90
C PHE A 337 3.26 4.56 15.46
N LYS A 338 3.97 3.46 15.72
CA LYS A 338 5.36 3.48 16.19
C LYS A 338 6.30 4.07 15.13
N GLN A 339 6.10 3.71 13.86
CA GLN A 339 6.88 4.27 12.76
C GLN A 339 6.67 5.79 12.63
N LEU A 340 5.42 6.25 12.71
CA LEU A 340 5.07 7.67 12.65
C LEU A 340 5.71 8.46 13.80
N ASP A 341 5.65 7.91 15.03
CA ASP A 341 6.28 8.51 16.21
C ASP A 341 7.80 8.60 16.09
N LEU A 342 8.47 7.51 15.69
CA LEU A 342 9.92 7.50 15.45
C LEU A 342 10.35 8.50 14.36
N LEU A 343 9.52 8.68 13.34
CA LEU A 343 9.77 9.66 12.27
C LEU A 343 9.39 11.09 12.68
N GLN A 344 8.63 11.32 13.75
CA GLN A 344 8.12 12.63 14.15
C GLN A 344 7.37 13.30 13.00
N VAL A 345 6.37 12.60 12.47
CA VAL A 345 5.61 13.01 11.27
C VAL A 345 4.63 14.16 11.51
N ASP A 346 4.38 14.51 12.77
CA ASP A 346 3.61 15.70 13.16
C ASP A 346 4.21 16.99 12.57
N ARG A 347 5.51 17.00 12.26
CA ARG A 347 6.20 18.11 11.59
C ARG A 347 5.74 18.38 10.15
N ILE A 348 4.97 17.47 9.55
CA ILE A 348 4.35 17.62 8.22
C ILE A 348 2.83 17.44 8.31
N ASP A 349 2.25 17.67 9.49
CA ASP A 349 0.82 17.53 9.79
C ASP A 349 0.25 16.15 9.43
N MET A 350 1.11 15.13 9.37
CA MET A 350 0.70 13.75 9.08
C MET A 350 0.37 13.01 10.36
N TYR A 351 -0.72 12.25 10.36
CA TYR A 351 -1.11 11.36 11.45
C TYR A 351 -1.90 10.17 10.92
N MET A 352 -2.17 9.18 11.79
CA MET A 352 -3.08 8.08 11.50
C MET A 352 -4.34 8.23 12.35
N ASP A 353 -5.50 8.13 11.72
CA ASP A 353 -6.79 8.35 12.37
C ASP A 353 -7.34 7.09 13.09
N GLU A 354 -8.53 7.20 13.66
CA GLU A 354 -9.21 6.09 14.34
C GLU A 354 -9.55 4.90 13.42
N SER A 355 -9.56 5.14 12.10
CA SER A 355 -9.79 4.11 11.07
C SER A 355 -8.49 3.50 10.55
N GLU A 356 -7.35 3.77 11.21
CA GLU A 356 -6.01 3.33 10.82
C GLU A 356 -5.60 3.82 9.41
N GLN A 357 -6.11 4.98 8.98
CA GLN A 357 -5.76 5.60 7.71
C GLN A 357 -4.83 6.79 7.92
N LEU A 358 -3.85 6.94 7.02
CA LEU A 358 -2.99 8.12 7.00
C LEU A 358 -3.79 9.35 6.55
N TYR A 359 -3.54 10.45 7.24
CA TYR A 359 -3.94 11.79 6.85
C TYR A 359 -2.70 12.67 6.70
N PRO A 360 -2.55 13.50 5.64
CA PRO A 360 -3.41 13.57 4.46
C PRO A 360 -3.52 12.23 3.70
N GLU A 361 -4.63 11.98 3.00
CA GLU A 361 -4.92 10.68 2.39
C GLU A 361 -3.86 10.24 1.35
N GLN A 362 -3.33 11.19 0.58
CA GLN A 362 -2.31 10.92 -0.45
C GLN A 362 -0.90 10.90 0.17
N SER A 363 -0.72 9.94 1.08
CA SER A 363 0.51 9.71 1.83
C SER A 363 0.89 8.24 1.81
N THR A 364 2.17 7.95 1.98
CA THR A 364 2.65 6.58 2.16
C THR A 364 3.87 6.55 3.07
N THR A 365 4.04 5.45 3.79
CA THR A 365 5.19 5.21 4.67
C THR A 365 5.82 3.89 4.33
N ALA A 366 7.13 3.76 4.55
CA ALA A 366 7.78 2.46 4.46
C ALA A 366 8.98 2.34 5.39
N ILE A 367 9.22 1.11 5.81
CA ILE A 367 10.49 0.67 6.37
C ILE A 367 11.34 0.13 5.22
N ILE A 368 12.64 0.35 5.26
CA ILE A 368 13.53 -0.01 4.16
C ILE A 368 14.55 -1.02 4.66
N THR A 369 14.83 -1.99 3.80
CA THR A 369 15.85 -3.01 4.03
C THR A 369 16.83 -2.89 2.88
N TYR A 370 18.12 -2.82 3.19
CA TYR A 370 19.16 -2.74 2.17
C TYR A 370 19.82 -4.11 1.89
N HIS A 371 19.42 -5.14 2.64
CA HIS A 371 19.97 -6.49 2.53
C HIS A 371 19.75 -7.06 1.10
N PRO A 372 20.77 -7.68 0.47
CA PRO A 372 20.73 -8.05 -0.94
C PRO A 372 19.64 -9.08 -1.30
N VAL A 373 19.28 -9.95 -0.37
CA VAL A 373 18.22 -10.97 -0.59
C VAL A 373 16.80 -10.48 -0.30
N ALA A 374 16.64 -9.25 0.20
CA ALA A 374 15.33 -8.71 0.56
C ALA A 374 14.49 -8.45 -0.69
N LYS A 375 13.27 -8.99 -0.71
CA LYS A 375 12.23 -8.84 -1.73
C LYS A 375 10.86 -8.96 -1.08
N TYR A 376 9.78 -8.59 -1.78
CA TYR A 376 8.43 -8.83 -1.27
C TYR A 376 8.17 -10.32 -1.05
N PHE A 377 7.53 -10.63 0.07
CA PHE A 377 7.09 -11.97 0.44
C PHE A 377 5.80 -11.89 1.27
N SER A 378 5.11 -13.02 1.41
CA SER A 378 3.99 -13.18 2.35
C SER A 378 4.46 -14.06 3.50
N ALA A 379 4.22 -13.63 4.74
CA ALA A 379 4.51 -14.41 5.93
C ALA A 379 3.51 -15.56 6.14
#